data_AF-A0A6C0FIM3-F1
#
_entry.id   AF-A0A6C0FIM3-F1
#
_cell.length_a   1.000
_cell.length_b   1.000
_cell.length_c   1.000
_cell.angle_alpha   90.00
_cell.angle_beta   90.00
_cell.angle_gamma   90.00
#
_symmetry.space_group_name_H-M   'P 1'
#
loop_
_entity.id
_entity.type
_entity.pdbx_description
1 polymer ?
#
loop_
_entity_poly.entity_id
_entity_poly.type
_entity_poly.pdbx_seq_one_letter_code
_entity_poly.pdbx_strand_id
1 'polypeptide(L)'
;MLWRRTRQSSLAVDRTASAPTEPVEDTGPPVAADLRFRLDLLRESYGEVLDAVKHQDDKIGRLLTGLSFLTAATLSLAALGGANYVTRQFHIAPFTTPLALIALGAFIVGMVFAVVLLLAAFSTPLRLPGQQRTAPRTPSVDWSNGVKGSPVYFYEIIRLSREHWQKKMTSDSAEQDEGLLRERVGSLIDETHNLAARATYKHERITEATAVVVAALLALLLAATLTLVAAAGTPLPIPTDEPLDDLEMSQPGAWALGHLGSSSRLRAFFNSTHAFGINGRQSTRGGSQYCPTCFTRHLSA
;
A
#
# COMPACT_ATOMS: atom_id res chain seq x y z
N MET A 1 -10.01 12.33 9.82
CA MET A 1 -10.66 13.63 9.53
C MET A 1 -11.29 14.17 10.81
N LEU A 2 -10.55 14.95 11.61
CA LEU A 2 -11.07 15.69 12.77
C LEU A 2 -9.97 16.63 13.30
N TRP A 3 -9.62 17.64 12.52
CA TRP A 3 -8.73 18.72 12.95
C TRP A 3 -9.31 20.06 12.45
N ARG A 4 -10.43 20.45 13.06
CA ARG A 4 -10.93 21.84 13.11
C ARG A 4 -11.05 22.19 14.59
N ARG A 5 -9.97 22.70 15.18
CA ARG A 5 -10.02 23.34 16.50
C ARG A 5 -9.46 24.75 16.37
N THR A 6 -10.40 25.64 16.09
CA THR A 6 -10.46 27.04 16.49
C THR A 6 -9.42 27.45 17.55
N ARG A 7 -8.44 28.28 17.15
CA ARG A 7 -7.84 29.29 18.01
C ARG A 7 -8.27 30.67 17.52
N GLN A 8 -9.44 31.11 17.98
CA GLN A 8 -9.75 32.53 18.10
C GLN A 8 -9.06 33.01 19.37
N SER A 9 -7.85 33.56 19.22
CA SER A 9 -7.19 34.29 20.29
C SER A 9 -7.55 35.76 20.10
N SER A 10 -8.45 36.25 20.93
CA SER A 10 -8.82 37.66 21.05
C SER A 10 -7.59 38.50 21.43
N LEU A 11 -7.03 39.24 20.48
CA LEU A 11 -6.13 40.35 20.77
C LEU A 11 -6.97 41.63 20.79
N ALA A 12 -7.42 41.99 22.00
CA ALA A 12 -7.85 43.34 22.30
C ALA A 12 -6.58 44.22 22.31
N VAL A 13 -6.35 44.94 21.20
CA VAL A 13 -5.27 45.92 21.08
C VAL A 13 -5.77 47.23 21.66
N ASP A 14 -5.24 47.56 22.82
CA ASP A 14 -5.42 48.82 23.52
C ASP A 14 -4.79 49.95 22.69
N ARG A 15 -5.61 50.89 22.21
CA ARG A 15 -5.19 52.09 21.46
C ARG A 15 -4.95 53.21 22.46
N THR A 16 -3.71 53.39 22.92
CA THR A 16 -3.31 54.63 23.58
C THR A 16 -2.01 55.18 23.01
N ALA A 17 -2.08 56.48 22.68
CA ALA A 17 -1.01 57.45 22.50
C ALA A 17 0.04 57.23 21.39
N SER A 18 -0.22 57.88 20.26
CA SER A 18 0.66 58.19 19.14
C SER A 18 1.84 59.10 19.54
N ALA A 19 3.06 58.58 19.44
CA ALA A 19 4.29 59.36 19.31
C ALA A 19 4.64 59.51 17.81
N PRO A 20 5.36 60.57 17.39
CA PRO A 20 5.81 60.74 16.01
C PRO A 20 6.97 59.78 15.76
N THR A 21 6.66 58.62 15.20
CA THR A 21 7.64 57.63 14.75
C THR A 21 8.33 58.18 13.51
N GLU A 22 9.65 58.33 13.56
CA GLU A 22 10.47 58.52 12.36
C GLU A 22 10.13 57.42 11.33
N PRO A 23 10.16 57.71 10.02
CA PRO A 23 9.92 56.71 9.01
C PRO A 23 11.00 55.63 9.11
N VAL A 24 10.69 54.56 9.85
CA VAL A 24 11.46 53.33 9.82
C VAL A 24 11.38 52.85 8.38
N GLU A 25 12.49 53.01 7.67
CA GLU A 25 12.68 52.45 6.35
C GLU A 25 12.52 50.95 6.49
N ASP A 26 11.30 50.48 6.19
CA ASP A 26 10.87 49.08 6.23
C ASP A 26 11.62 48.31 5.15
N THR A 27 12.92 48.12 5.42
CA THR A 27 13.78 47.17 4.74
C THR A 27 13.35 45.80 5.25
N GLY A 28 12.21 45.34 4.74
CA GLY A 28 11.72 44.00 4.98
C GLY A 28 12.83 42.97 4.80
N PRO A 29 12.71 41.77 5.41
CA PRO A 29 13.74 40.76 5.33
C PRO A 29 14.14 40.55 3.87
N PRO A 30 15.45 40.45 3.56
CA PRO A 30 15.91 40.35 2.19
C PRO A 30 15.17 39.19 1.52
N VAL A 31 14.55 39.43 0.36
CA VAL A 31 13.66 38.47 -0.35
C VAL A 31 14.27 37.06 -0.43
N ALA A 32 15.59 36.98 -0.56
CA ALA A 32 16.36 35.75 -0.55
C ALA A 32 16.25 34.93 0.76
N ALA A 33 16.18 35.58 1.93
CA ALA A 33 16.04 34.92 3.23
C ALA A 33 14.66 34.25 3.38
N ASP A 34 13.58 34.93 2.99
CA ASP A 34 12.22 34.35 2.98
C ASP A 34 12.13 33.17 2.01
N LEU A 35 12.70 33.30 0.80
CA LEU A 35 12.75 32.20 -0.17
C LEU A 35 13.51 30.97 0.34
N ARG A 36 14.64 31.17 1.03
CA ARG A 36 15.41 30.09 1.65
C ARG A 36 14.61 29.39 2.74
N PHE A 37 13.98 30.16 3.64
CA PHE A 37 13.12 29.61 4.67
C PHE A 37 11.97 28.77 4.08
N ARG A 38 11.27 29.29 3.06
CA ARG A 38 10.21 28.55 2.35
C ARG A 38 10.74 27.28 1.69
N LEU A 39 11.92 27.34 1.10
CA LEU A 39 12.55 26.18 0.46
C LEU A 39 12.91 25.09 1.46
N ASP A 40 13.41 25.47 2.64
CA ASP A 40 13.70 24.52 3.72
C ASP A 40 12.41 23.86 4.23
N LEU A 41 11.35 24.64 4.46
CA LEU A 41 10.04 24.11 4.85
C LEU A 41 9.45 23.17 3.79
N LEU A 42 9.57 23.52 2.50
CA LEU A 42 9.14 22.67 1.40
C LEU A 42 9.95 21.38 1.31
N ARG A 43 11.25 21.44 1.58
CA ARG A 43 12.13 20.26 1.58
C ARG A 43 11.77 19.29 2.70
N GLU A 44 11.47 19.81 3.90
CA GLU A 44 10.99 19.00 5.02
C GLU A 44 9.64 18.36 4.68
N SER A 45 8.68 19.16 4.21
CA SER A 45 7.36 18.69 3.78
C SER A 45 7.46 17.61 2.68
N TYR A 46 8.33 17.80 1.70
CA TYR A 46 8.60 16.82 0.65
C TYR A 46 9.14 15.50 1.22
N GLY A 47 10.09 15.59 2.17
CA GLY A 47 10.65 14.44 2.86
C GLY A 47 9.59 13.63 3.61
N GLU A 48 8.69 14.30 4.34
CA GLU A 48 7.58 13.67 5.05
C GLU A 48 6.64 12.92 4.11
N VAL A 49 6.25 13.56 3.00
CA VAL A 49 5.36 12.93 2.01
C VAL A 49 6.06 11.73 1.34
N LEU A 50 7.35 11.85 1.04
CA LEU A 50 8.14 10.76 0.45
C LEU A 50 8.23 9.56 1.39
N ASP A 51 8.48 9.80 2.68
CA ASP A 51 8.55 8.73 3.67
C ASP A 51 7.17 8.10 3.92
N ALA A 52 6.10 8.89 3.88
CA ALA A 52 4.73 8.36 3.89
C ALA A 52 4.47 7.43 2.70
N VAL A 53 4.89 7.80 1.48
CA VAL A 53 4.73 6.95 0.28
C VAL A 53 5.53 5.65 0.42
N LYS A 54 6.79 5.72 0.86
CA LYS A 54 7.61 4.51 1.11
C LYS A 54 6.96 3.58 2.13
N HIS A 55 6.40 4.15 3.20
CA HIS A 55 5.70 3.37 4.22
C HIS A 55 4.46 2.67 3.66
N GLN A 56 3.73 3.29 2.73
CA GLN A 56 2.63 2.62 2.03
C GLN A 56 3.12 1.50 1.12
N ASP A 57 4.25 1.67 0.42
CA ASP A 57 4.82 0.63 -0.45
C ASP A 57 5.28 -0.59 0.35
N ASP A 58 5.89 -0.39 1.52
CA ASP A 58 6.24 -1.48 2.44
C ASP A 58 4.99 -2.23 2.94
N LYS A 59 3.90 -1.52 3.25
CA LYS A 59 2.61 -2.15 3.60
C LYS A 59 2.06 -3.01 2.48
N ILE A 60 2.08 -2.52 1.23
CA ILE A 60 1.60 -3.30 0.08
C ILE A 60 2.45 -4.57 -0.08
N GLY A 61 3.77 -4.46 0.04
CA GLY A 61 4.67 -5.62 -0.06
C GLY A 61 4.34 -6.71 0.98
N ARG A 62 4.05 -6.31 2.22
CA ARG A 62 3.61 -7.24 3.28
C ARG A 62 2.26 -7.87 2.98
N LEU A 63 1.30 -7.09 2.46
CA LEU A 63 -0.01 -7.61 2.06
C LEU A 63 0.11 -8.64 0.94
N LEU A 64 0.84 -8.34 -0.14
CA LEU A 64 1.04 -9.28 -1.25
C LEU A 64 1.70 -10.58 -0.79
N THR A 65 2.68 -10.49 0.11
CA THR A 65 3.32 -11.66 0.70
C THR A 65 2.34 -12.49 1.53
N GLY A 66 1.50 -11.84 2.35
CA GLY A 66 0.44 -12.53 3.09
C GLY A 66 -0.56 -13.22 2.16
N LEU A 67 -0.95 -12.55 1.07
CA LEU A 67 -1.87 -13.11 0.08
C LEU A 67 -1.28 -14.31 -0.65
N SER A 68 0.02 -14.31 -0.99
CA SER A 68 0.65 -15.46 -1.64
C SER A 68 0.68 -16.69 -0.74
N PHE A 69 0.99 -16.51 0.56
CA PHE A 69 0.92 -17.59 1.54
C PHE A 69 -0.50 -18.11 1.72
N LEU A 70 -1.48 -17.21 1.79
CA LEU A 70 -2.89 -17.58 1.89
C LEU A 70 -3.36 -18.37 0.67
N THR A 71 -3.03 -17.92 -0.55
CA THR A 71 -3.36 -18.65 -1.79
C THR A 71 -2.69 -20.02 -1.81
N ALA A 72 -1.42 -20.12 -1.44
CA ALA A 72 -0.71 -21.39 -1.38
C ALA A 72 -1.34 -22.36 -0.36
N ALA A 73 -1.72 -21.86 0.82
CA ALA A 73 -2.41 -22.65 1.84
C ALA A 73 -3.78 -23.13 1.35
N THR A 74 -4.58 -22.27 0.71
CA THR A 74 -5.87 -22.66 0.14
C THR A 74 -5.72 -23.68 -0.98
N LEU A 75 -4.74 -23.52 -1.88
CA LEU A 75 -4.49 -24.50 -2.93
C LEU A 75 -4.03 -25.85 -2.35
N SER A 76 -3.22 -25.84 -1.29
CA SER A 76 -2.84 -27.05 -0.56
C SER A 76 -4.04 -27.74 0.07
N LEU A 77 -4.94 -26.97 0.70
CA LEU A 77 -6.18 -27.49 1.27
C LEU A 77 -7.10 -28.07 0.18
N ALA A 78 -7.23 -27.39 -0.95
CA ALA A 78 -8.01 -27.85 -2.10
C ALA A 78 -7.42 -29.13 -2.70
N ALA A 79 -6.09 -29.25 -2.78
CA ALA A 79 -5.41 -30.44 -3.27
C ALA A 79 -5.62 -31.65 -2.34
N LEU A 80 -5.58 -31.45 -1.02
CA LEU A 80 -5.91 -32.48 -0.04
C LEU A 80 -7.40 -32.89 -0.11
N GLY A 81 -8.27 -31.93 -0.43
CA GLY A 81 -9.70 -32.16 -0.55
C GLY A 81 -10.13 -32.88 -1.83
N GLY A 82 -9.40 -32.72 -2.94
CA GLY A 82 -9.82 -33.09 -4.29
C GLY A 82 -10.27 -34.55 -4.51
N ALA A 83 -9.80 -35.49 -3.68
CA ALA A 83 -10.23 -36.90 -3.78
C ALA A 83 -11.63 -37.17 -3.18
N ASN A 84 -12.09 -36.38 -2.20
CA ASN A 84 -13.36 -36.59 -1.47
C ASN A 84 -14.32 -35.39 -1.51
N TYR A 85 -13.84 -34.20 -1.89
CA TYR A 85 -14.65 -32.98 -2.00
C TYR A 85 -15.54 -32.96 -3.24
N VAL A 86 -15.04 -33.49 -4.36
CA VAL A 86 -15.76 -33.46 -5.66
C VAL A 86 -16.96 -34.41 -5.65
N THR A 87 -16.93 -35.44 -4.80
CA THR A 87 -17.94 -36.50 -4.76
C THR A 87 -19.08 -36.25 -3.78
N ARG A 88 -18.93 -35.35 -2.79
CA ARG A 88 -20.01 -35.01 -1.85
C ARG A 88 -20.90 -33.90 -2.42
N GLN A 89 -21.92 -34.32 -3.17
CA GLN A 89 -22.87 -33.43 -3.82
C GLN A 89 -23.93 -32.95 -2.82
N PHE A 90 -23.88 -31.66 -2.45
CA PHE A 90 -25.04 -30.98 -1.89
C PHE A 90 -25.97 -30.58 -3.05
N HIS A 91 -26.93 -31.44 -3.36
CA HIS A 91 -27.92 -31.14 -4.39
C HIS A 91 -28.89 -30.07 -3.91
N ILE A 92 -28.75 -28.85 -4.42
CA ILE A 92 -29.77 -27.81 -4.33
C ILE A 92 -30.37 -27.68 -5.73
N ALA A 93 -31.49 -28.34 -6.00
CA ALA A 93 -32.16 -28.25 -7.29
C ALA A 93 -32.42 -26.76 -7.64
N PRO A 94 -32.10 -26.29 -8.87
CA PRO A 94 -31.71 -27.04 -10.07
C PRO A 94 -30.19 -27.21 -10.29
N PHE A 95 -29.33 -26.74 -9.39
CA PHE A 95 -27.88 -26.73 -9.61
C PHE A 95 -27.21 -27.95 -8.96
N THR A 96 -26.51 -28.74 -9.76
CA THR A 96 -25.71 -29.89 -9.30
C THR A 96 -24.33 -29.49 -8.74
N THR A 97 -23.99 -28.20 -8.77
CA THR A 97 -22.68 -27.72 -8.35
C THR A 97 -22.60 -27.61 -6.83
N PRO A 98 -21.62 -28.24 -6.16
CA PRO A 98 -21.50 -28.17 -4.71
C PRO A 98 -21.22 -26.72 -4.26
N LEU A 99 -22.00 -26.22 -3.30
CA LEU A 99 -21.91 -24.85 -2.78
C LEU A 99 -20.51 -24.49 -2.29
N ALA A 100 -19.78 -25.46 -1.72
CA ALA A 100 -18.39 -25.29 -1.29
C ALA A 100 -17.45 -24.93 -2.45
N LEU A 101 -17.68 -25.48 -3.66
CA LEU A 101 -16.88 -25.18 -4.85
C LEU A 101 -17.20 -23.80 -5.41
N ILE A 102 -18.47 -23.36 -5.33
CA ILE A 102 -18.85 -21.99 -5.67
C ILE A 102 -18.17 -21.00 -4.72
N ALA A 103 -18.20 -21.26 -3.40
CA ALA A 103 -17.56 -20.42 -2.41
C ALA A 103 -16.02 -20.37 -2.58
N LEU A 104 -15.39 -21.52 -2.88
CA LEU A 104 -13.97 -21.59 -3.22
C LEU A 104 -13.64 -20.80 -4.50
N GLY A 105 -14.48 -20.92 -5.53
CA GLY A 105 -14.35 -20.15 -6.77
C GLY A 105 -14.45 -18.64 -6.52
N ALA A 106 -15.43 -18.21 -5.73
CA ALA A 106 -15.59 -16.82 -5.32
C ALA A 106 -14.36 -16.30 -4.55
N PHE A 107 -13.77 -17.12 -3.66
CA PHE A 107 -12.51 -16.80 -3.00
C PHE A 107 -11.37 -16.58 -4.02
N ILE A 108 -11.16 -17.50 -4.97
CA ILE A 108 -10.08 -17.38 -5.97
C ILE A 108 -10.27 -16.14 -6.83
N VAL A 109 -11.48 -15.89 -7.33
CA VAL A 109 -11.79 -14.69 -8.12
C VAL A 109 -11.57 -13.42 -7.31
N GLY A 110 -12.02 -13.40 -6.05
CA GLY A 110 -11.78 -12.29 -5.12
C GLY A 110 -10.30 -12.04 -4.88
N MET A 111 -9.49 -13.09 -4.70
CA MET A 111 -8.04 -12.98 -4.53
C MET A 111 -7.35 -12.41 -5.79
N VAL A 112 -7.73 -12.88 -6.98
CA VAL A 112 -7.21 -12.32 -8.24
C VAL A 112 -7.55 -10.84 -8.35
N PHE A 113 -8.80 -10.46 -8.06
CA PHE A 113 -9.22 -9.07 -8.11
C PHE A 113 -8.46 -8.20 -7.08
N ALA A 114 -8.27 -8.69 -5.86
CA ALA A 114 -7.47 -8.02 -4.84
C ALA A 114 -6.02 -7.81 -5.29
N VAL A 115 -5.38 -8.82 -5.89
CA VAL A 115 -4.02 -8.70 -6.43
C VAL A 115 -3.97 -7.66 -7.55
N VAL A 116 -4.93 -7.67 -8.47
CA VAL A 116 -5.01 -6.66 -9.55
C VAL A 116 -5.15 -5.25 -8.97
N LEU A 117 -5.98 -5.04 -7.95
CA LEU A 117 -6.12 -3.75 -7.28
C LEU A 117 -4.83 -3.31 -6.58
N LEU A 118 -4.11 -4.23 -5.92
CA LEU A 118 -2.82 -3.93 -5.30
C LEU A 118 -1.74 -3.61 -6.34
N LEU A 119 -1.71 -4.32 -7.47
CA LEU A 119 -0.82 -4.01 -8.59
C LEU A 119 -1.19 -2.65 -9.23
N ALA A 120 -2.48 -2.33 -9.33
CA ALA A 120 -2.93 -1.01 -9.76
C ALA A 120 -2.50 0.10 -8.79
N ALA A 121 -2.42 -0.18 -7.48
CA ALA A 121 -1.86 0.76 -6.50
C ALA A 121 -0.36 1.02 -6.72
N PHE A 122 0.40 0.03 -7.24
CA PHE A 122 1.80 0.25 -7.65
C PHE A 122 1.92 1.02 -8.95
N SER A 123 0.98 0.83 -9.87
CA SER A 123 0.95 1.62 -11.09
C SER A 123 0.85 3.09 -10.70
N THR A 124 1.85 3.88 -11.07
CA THR A 124 1.72 5.34 -11.08
C THR A 124 0.42 5.64 -11.82
N PRO A 125 -0.57 6.31 -11.22
CA PRO A 125 -1.65 6.84 -12.03
C PRO A 125 -0.97 7.72 -13.07
N LEU A 126 -1.02 7.29 -14.34
CA LEU A 126 -0.58 8.08 -15.48
C LEU A 126 -1.57 9.24 -15.58
N ARG A 127 -1.45 10.21 -14.66
CA ARG A 127 -2.14 11.47 -14.79
C ARG A 127 -1.47 12.16 -15.95
N LEU A 128 -2.07 12.03 -17.12
CA LEU A 128 -1.74 12.85 -18.27
C LEU A 128 -1.84 14.30 -17.81
N PRO A 129 -0.72 15.05 -17.79
CA PRO A 129 -0.76 16.45 -17.41
C PRO A 129 -1.74 17.18 -18.34
N GLY A 130 -2.81 17.74 -17.78
CA GLY A 130 -3.81 18.52 -18.52
C GLY A 130 -5.26 18.01 -18.49
N GLN A 131 -5.54 16.75 -18.13
CA GLN A 131 -6.91 16.21 -18.22
C GLN A 131 -7.84 16.50 -17.03
N GLN A 132 -7.35 17.04 -15.90
CA GLN A 132 -8.18 17.32 -14.71
C GLN A 132 -8.50 18.81 -14.48
N ARG A 133 -8.37 19.68 -15.49
CA ARG A 133 -8.88 21.07 -15.40
C ARG A 133 -10.38 21.11 -15.74
N THR A 134 -11.23 20.73 -14.79
CA THR A 134 -12.69 21.02 -14.80
C THR A 134 -13.02 22.34 -14.09
N ALA A 135 -12.15 23.35 -14.23
CA ALA A 135 -12.45 24.72 -13.79
C ALA A 135 -12.48 25.67 -15.00
N PRO A 136 -13.49 26.54 -15.14
CA PRO A 136 -13.59 27.47 -16.27
C PRO A 136 -12.46 28.51 -16.23
N ARG A 137 -11.63 28.49 -17.28
CA ARG A 137 -10.78 29.56 -17.83
C ARG A 137 -10.65 30.82 -16.95
N THR A 138 -9.67 30.81 -16.04
CA THR A 138 -8.69 31.90 -16.07
C THR A 138 -7.81 31.68 -17.32
N PRO A 139 -7.40 32.74 -18.05
CA PRO A 139 -6.50 32.59 -19.19
C PRO A 139 -5.21 31.96 -18.69
N SER A 140 -5.08 30.65 -18.93
CA SER A 140 -3.86 29.91 -18.71
C SER A 140 -2.82 30.52 -19.62
N VAL A 141 -1.78 31.11 -19.04
CA VAL A 141 -0.48 31.20 -19.70
C VAL A 141 -0.22 29.85 -20.37
N ASP A 142 0.15 29.88 -21.64
CA ASP A 142 0.19 28.73 -22.51
C ASP A 142 1.47 27.90 -22.22
N TRP A 143 1.44 27.11 -21.15
CA TRP A 143 2.54 26.19 -20.80
C TRP A 143 2.41 24.85 -21.56
N SER A 144 1.40 24.69 -22.42
CA SER A 144 0.98 23.40 -23.01
C SER A 144 1.88 22.84 -24.12
N ASN A 145 2.92 23.56 -24.54
CA ASN A 145 4.01 23.00 -25.36
C ASN A 145 5.27 22.66 -24.52
N GLY A 146 5.21 22.82 -23.20
CA GLY A 146 6.33 22.65 -22.27
C GLY A 146 6.00 21.65 -21.17
N VAL A 147 6.39 20.40 -21.37
CA VAL A 147 6.55 19.44 -20.27
C VAL A 147 7.64 19.98 -19.33
N LYS A 148 7.26 20.74 -18.30
CA LYS A 148 8.08 21.03 -17.13
C LYS A 148 7.62 20.11 -16.00
N GLY A 149 8.02 18.84 -16.03
CA GLY A 149 7.75 17.90 -14.94
C GLY A 149 9.05 17.52 -14.27
N SER A 150 9.37 18.09 -13.11
CA SER A 150 10.62 17.84 -12.40
C SER A 150 10.57 16.54 -11.59
N PRO A 151 11.65 15.73 -11.64
CA PRO A 151 12.23 15.05 -10.48
C PRO A 151 13.36 15.97 -10.00
N VAL A 152 12.93 17.16 -9.55
CA VAL A 152 13.64 18.35 -9.04
C VAL A 152 14.76 18.93 -9.89
N TYR A 153 15.60 18.12 -10.54
CA TYR A 153 16.48 18.51 -11.65
C TYR A 153 16.85 17.33 -12.56
N PHE A 154 16.41 16.10 -12.25
CA PHE A 154 16.88 14.89 -12.94
C PHE A 154 16.68 14.96 -14.46
N TYR A 155 15.50 15.38 -14.93
CA TYR A 155 15.30 15.55 -16.38
C TYR A 155 16.04 16.76 -16.95
N GLU A 156 16.27 17.82 -16.17
CA GLU A 156 17.13 18.92 -16.63
C GLU A 156 18.58 18.46 -16.79
N ILE A 157 19.10 17.73 -15.80
CA ILE A 157 20.45 17.15 -15.82
C ILE A 157 20.63 16.18 -16.98
N ILE A 158 19.61 15.39 -17.30
CA ILE A 158 19.64 14.47 -18.45
C ILE A 158 19.55 15.21 -19.78
N ARG A 159 18.76 16.29 -19.86
CA ARG A 159 18.52 17.03 -21.10
C ARG A 159 19.64 18.03 -21.43
N LEU A 160 20.25 18.63 -20.42
CA LEU A 160 21.29 19.63 -20.59
C LEU A 160 22.67 18.96 -20.70
N SER A 161 23.54 19.49 -21.56
CA SER A 161 24.94 19.06 -21.55
C SER A 161 25.61 19.46 -20.24
N ARG A 162 26.64 18.70 -19.84
CA ARG A 162 27.41 18.97 -18.60
C ARG A 162 27.90 20.41 -18.51
N GLU A 163 28.35 20.99 -19.63
CA GLU A 163 28.85 22.37 -19.71
C GLU A 163 27.75 23.40 -19.43
N HIS A 164 26.57 23.24 -20.01
CA HIS A 164 25.43 24.12 -19.77
C HIS A 164 24.94 24.01 -18.33
N TRP A 165 24.90 22.80 -17.79
CA TRP A 165 24.53 22.57 -16.40
C TRP A 165 25.52 23.21 -15.43
N GLN A 166 26.82 23.02 -15.65
CA GLN A 166 27.87 23.64 -14.85
C GLN A 166 27.79 25.17 -14.93
N LYS A 167 27.63 25.73 -16.14
CA LYS A 167 27.47 27.18 -16.34
C LYS A 167 26.23 27.75 -15.63
N LYS A 168 25.09 27.03 -15.63
CA LYS A 168 23.86 27.41 -14.90
C LYS A 168 24.10 27.46 -13.38
N MET A 169 24.99 26.62 -12.85
CA MET A 169 25.26 26.46 -11.42
C MET A 169 26.43 27.29 -10.88
N THR A 170 27.38 27.73 -11.72
CA THR A 170 28.61 28.45 -11.28
C THR A 170 28.60 29.94 -11.60
N SER A 171 27.49 30.47 -12.08
CA SER A 171 27.32 31.89 -12.40
C SER A 171 27.10 32.71 -11.11
N ASP A 172 28.07 33.52 -10.72
CA ASP A 172 28.08 34.34 -9.49
C ASP A 172 27.12 35.56 -9.49
N SER A 173 26.03 35.54 -10.26
CA SER A 173 25.06 36.63 -10.26
C SER A 173 24.03 36.46 -9.15
N ALA A 174 23.93 37.43 -8.24
CA ALA A 174 22.93 37.44 -7.17
C ALA A 174 21.48 37.35 -7.71
N GLU A 175 21.21 37.95 -8.88
CA GLU A 175 19.91 37.83 -9.56
C GLU A 175 19.63 36.40 -10.02
N GLN A 176 20.68 35.69 -10.46
CA GLN A 176 20.55 34.31 -10.91
C GLN A 176 20.33 33.35 -9.74
N ASP A 177 20.97 33.58 -8.59
CA ASP A 177 20.72 32.84 -7.36
C ASP A 177 19.26 32.95 -6.91
N GLU A 178 18.69 34.17 -6.92
CA GLU A 178 17.26 34.36 -6.60
C GLU A 178 16.36 33.66 -7.62
N GLY A 179 16.72 33.72 -8.91
CA GLY A 179 16.02 33.01 -9.99
C GLY A 179 16.00 31.49 -9.79
N LEU A 180 17.14 30.89 -9.43
CA LEU A 180 17.27 29.46 -9.15
C LEU A 180 16.48 29.05 -7.91
N LEU A 181 16.49 29.87 -6.85
CA LEU A 181 15.66 29.64 -5.67
C LEU A 181 14.17 29.65 -6.01
N ARG A 182 13.72 30.64 -6.78
CA ARG A 182 12.31 30.75 -7.20
C ARG A 182 11.90 29.58 -8.09
N GLU A 183 12.74 29.17 -9.03
CA GLU A 183 12.55 27.99 -9.86
C GLU A 183 12.42 26.72 -9.00
N ARG A 184 13.34 26.53 -8.05
CA ARG A 184 13.36 25.37 -7.17
C ARG A 184 12.16 25.31 -6.22
N VAL A 185 11.71 26.44 -5.69
CA VAL A 185 10.50 26.53 -4.88
C VAL A 185 9.28 26.09 -5.68
N GLY A 186 9.08 26.64 -6.89
CA GLY A 186 7.97 26.24 -7.76
C GLY A 186 7.99 24.74 -8.09
N SER A 187 9.17 24.24 -8.46
CA SER A 187 9.40 22.82 -8.77
C SER A 187 9.09 21.90 -7.59
N LEU A 188 9.48 22.28 -6.36
CA LEU A 188 9.21 21.51 -5.14
C LEU A 188 7.73 21.53 -4.78
N ILE A 189 7.03 22.66 -4.96
CA ILE A 189 5.59 22.76 -4.69
C ILE A 189 4.84 21.78 -5.59
N ASP A 190 5.11 21.82 -6.90
CA ASP A 190 4.42 20.96 -7.87
C ASP A 190 4.70 19.47 -7.61
N GLU A 191 5.96 19.12 -7.34
CA GLU A 191 6.34 17.73 -7.08
C GLU A 191 5.79 17.21 -5.74
N THR A 192 5.81 18.04 -4.69
CA THR A 192 5.22 17.68 -3.40
C THR A 192 3.71 17.45 -3.54
N HIS A 193 3.02 18.31 -4.30
CA HIS A 193 1.59 18.14 -4.58
C HIS A 193 1.31 16.84 -5.36
N ASN A 194 2.09 16.56 -6.41
CA ASN A 194 1.95 15.34 -7.19
C ASN A 194 2.20 14.08 -6.34
N LEU A 195 3.22 14.12 -5.49
CA LEU A 195 3.56 13.01 -4.59
C LEU A 195 2.46 12.79 -3.54
N ALA A 196 1.92 13.85 -2.97
CA ALA A 196 0.80 13.78 -2.03
C ALA A 196 -0.46 13.22 -2.70
N ALA A 197 -0.79 13.66 -3.92
CA ALA A 197 -1.92 13.12 -4.67
C ALA A 197 -1.73 11.62 -4.99
N ARG A 198 -0.51 11.20 -5.33
CA ARG A 198 -0.18 9.78 -5.52
C ARG A 198 -0.33 8.98 -4.23
N ALA A 199 0.09 9.53 -3.09
CA ALA A 199 -0.05 8.90 -1.79
C ALA A 199 -1.53 8.65 -1.45
N THR A 200 -2.39 9.65 -1.66
CA THR A 200 -3.84 9.52 -1.44
C THR A 200 -4.45 8.45 -2.34
N TYR A 201 -4.14 8.47 -3.64
CA TYR A 201 -4.63 7.45 -4.57
C TYR A 201 -4.21 6.03 -4.16
N LYS A 202 -2.94 5.84 -3.78
CA LYS A 202 -2.45 4.56 -3.26
C LYS A 202 -3.25 4.11 -2.03
N HIS A 203 -3.48 5.03 -1.09
CA HIS A 203 -4.22 4.72 0.13
C HIS A 203 -5.65 4.26 -0.14
N GLU A 204 -6.36 4.94 -1.06
CA GLU A 204 -7.71 4.54 -1.49
C GLU A 204 -7.71 3.14 -2.11
N ARG A 205 -6.79 2.88 -3.06
CA ARG A 205 -6.68 1.56 -3.71
C ARG A 205 -6.34 0.44 -2.73
N ILE A 206 -5.45 0.68 -1.76
CA ILE A 206 -5.13 -0.29 -0.70
C ILE A 206 -6.36 -0.59 0.15
N THR A 207 -7.16 0.43 0.48
CA THR A 207 -8.37 0.26 1.30
C THR A 207 -9.41 -0.57 0.56
N GLU A 208 -9.64 -0.29 -0.72
CA GLU A 208 -10.51 -1.09 -1.58
C GLU A 208 -10.02 -2.53 -1.71
N ALA A 209 -8.73 -2.74 -1.98
CA ALA A 209 -8.15 -4.07 -2.05
C ALA A 209 -8.32 -4.84 -0.74
N THR A 210 -8.13 -4.18 0.41
CA THR A 210 -8.31 -4.78 1.73
C THR A 210 -9.76 -5.23 1.93
N ALA A 211 -10.74 -4.42 1.52
CA ALA A 211 -12.16 -4.81 1.58
C ALA A 211 -12.45 -6.06 0.73
N VAL A 212 -11.89 -6.15 -0.48
CA VAL A 212 -12.01 -7.33 -1.35
C VAL A 212 -11.36 -8.55 -0.71
N VAL A 213 -10.18 -8.42 -0.10
CA VAL A 213 -9.51 -9.50 0.63
C VAL A 213 -10.37 -10.01 1.78
N VAL A 214 -10.96 -9.11 2.58
CA VAL A 214 -11.87 -9.50 3.68
C VAL A 214 -13.09 -10.25 3.15
N ALA A 215 -13.70 -9.78 2.07
CA ALA A 215 -14.82 -10.48 1.43
C ALA A 215 -14.41 -11.87 0.91
N ALA A 216 -13.23 -11.99 0.30
CA ALA A 216 -12.69 -13.27 -0.15
C ALA A 216 -12.45 -14.21 1.04
N LEU A 217 -11.85 -13.72 2.13
CA LEU A 217 -11.62 -14.51 3.35
C LEU A 217 -12.92 -15.03 3.97
N LEU A 218 -14.00 -14.25 3.95
CA LEU A 218 -15.32 -14.73 4.39
C LEU A 218 -15.84 -15.85 3.49
N ALA A 219 -15.66 -15.75 2.17
CA ALA A 219 -16.03 -16.83 1.24
C ALA A 219 -15.19 -18.11 1.49
N LEU A 220 -13.89 -17.97 1.77
CA LEU A 220 -13.03 -19.09 2.15
C LEU A 220 -13.49 -19.75 3.45
N LEU A 221 -13.82 -18.95 4.47
CA LEU A 221 -14.31 -19.44 5.74
C LEU A 221 -15.64 -20.20 5.55
N LEU A 222 -16.55 -19.67 4.73
CA LEU A 222 -17.79 -20.36 4.36
C LEU A 222 -17.52 -21.69 3.64
N ALA A 223 -16.57 -21.73 2.71
CA ALA A 223 -16.18 -22.96 2.03
C ALA A 223 -15.63 -24.01 3.02
N ALA A 224 -14.78 -23.57 3.95
CA ALA A 224 -14.20 -24.44 4.98
C ALA A 224 -15.26 -24.98 5.94
N THR A 225 -16.19 -24.15 6.42
CA THR A 225 -17.27 -24.58 7.32
C THR A 225 -18.24 -25.54 6.64
N LEU A 226 -18.68 -25.23 5.42
CA LEU A 226 -19.53 -26.14 4.63
C LEU A 226 -18.88 -27.50 4.45
N THR A 227 -17.57 -27.53 4.22
CA THR A 227 -16.87 -28.81 4.09
C THR A 227 -16.75 -29.53 5.41
N LEU A 228 -16.43 -28.83 6.50
CA LEU A 228 -16.35 -29.46 7.81
C LEU A 228 -17.70 -30.08 8.20
N VAL A 229 -18.81 -29.38 7.94
CA VAL A 229 -20.17 -29.88 8.15
C VAL A 229 -20.44 -31.09 7.26
N ALA A 230 -20.05 -31.03 5.97
CA ALA A 230 -20.17 -32.16 5.05
C ALA A 230 -19.41 -33.39 5.54
N ALA A 231 -18.19 -33.18 6.07
CA ALA A 231 -17.31 -34.21 6.61
C ALA A 231 -17.90 -34.88 7.86
N ALA A 232 -18.44 -34.08 8.78
CA ALA A 232 -19.08 -34.56 10.01
C ALA A 232 -20.43 -35.25 9.75
N GLY A 233 -21.17 -34.82 8.73
CA GLY A 233 -22.51 -35.31 8.41
C GLY A 233 -22.57 -36.65 7.69
N THR A 234 -21.43 -37.28 7.34
CA THR A 234 -21.48 -38.66 6.83
C THR A 234 -21.65 -39.64 7.99
N PRO A 235 -22.81 -40.31 8.12
CA PRO A 235 -22.94 -41.40 9.06
C PRO A 235 -21.89 -42.46 8.71
N LEU A 236 -21.15 -42.92 9.71
CA LEU A 236 -20.32 -44.11 9.56
C LEU A 236 -21.21 -45.21 8.99
N PRO A 237 -20.78 -45.95 7.94
CA PRO A 237 -21.50 -47.14 7.54
C PRO A 237 -21.62 -48.02 8.79
N ILE A 238 -22.84 -48.15 9.30
CA ILE A 238 -23.14 -49.13 10.33
C ILE A 238 -22.66 -50.44 9.70
N PRO A 239 -21.73 -51.18 10.32
CA PRO A 239 -21.40 -52.51 9.83
C PRO A 239 -22.72 -53.27 9.80
N THR A 240 -23.28 -53.43 8.61
CA THR A 240 -24.37 -54.38 8.41
C THR A 240 -23.76 -55.69 8.86
N ASP A 241 -24.33 -56.29 9.91
CA ASP A 241 -24.00 -57.62 10.37
C ASP A 241 -24.22 -58.58 9.19
N GLU A 242 -23.23 -58.68 8.30
CA GLU A 242 -23.18 -59.77 7.34
C GLU A 242 -23.03 -61.03 8.20
N PRO A 243 -23.96 -61.99 8.07
CA PRO A 243 -23.91 -63.22 8.82
C PRO A 243 -22.57 -63.89 8.53
N LEU A 244 -21.83 -64.15 9.60
CA LEU A 244 -20.47 -64.66 9.64
C LEU A 244 -20.45 -66.18 9.34
N ASP A 245 -21.14 -66.63 8.28
CA ASP A 245 -21.41 -68.06 8.10
C ASP A 245 -20.58 -68.76 7.01
N ASP A 246 -19.80 -68.07 6.16
CA ASP A 246 -19.00 -68.74 5.12
C ASP A 246 -17.55 -68.24 5.03
N LEU A 247 -16.81 -68.28 6.14
CA LEU A 247 -15.34 -68.18 6.13
C LEU A 247 -14.73 -69.57 5.92
N GLU A 248 -14.83 -70.04 4.67
CA GLU A 248 -14.14 -71.21 4.17
C GLU A 248 -12.61 -70.99 4.26
N MET A 249 -11.95 -71.90 4.98
CA MET A 249 -10.49 -72.00 5.11
C MET A 249 -9.83 -72.11 3.73
N SER A 250 -9.29 -71.01 3.19
CA SER A 250 -8.39 -71.07 2.03
C SER A 250 -7.17 -70.15 2.16
N GLN A 251 -6.13 -70.76 2.74
CA GLN A 251 -4.69 -70.61 2.50
C GLN A 251 -3.93 -69.31 2.86
N PRO A 252 -2.78 -69.45 3.56
CA PRO A 252 -1.80 -68.39 3.77
C PRO A 252 -0.87 -68.26 2.55
N GLY A 253 -1.21 -67.37 1.63
CA GLY A 253 -0.37 -66.99 0.49
C GLY A 253 0.35 -65.67 0.74
N ALA A 254 1.63 -65.76 1.09
CA ALA A 254 2.53 -64.65 1.34
C ALA A 254 2.63 -63.66 0.17
N TRP A 255 2.11 -62.43 0.31
CA TRP A 255 2.51 -61.30 -0.55
C TRP A 255 2.52 -59.96 0.21
N ALA A 256 3.73 -59.41 0.24
CA ALA A 256 4.03 -57.99 0.10
C ALA A 256 3.69 -57.03 1.26
N LEU A 257 4.55 -57.08 2.26
CA LEU A 257 5.08 -55.89 2.92
C LEU A 257 5.57 -54.88 1.86
N GLY A 258 4.86 -53.77 1.69
CA GLY A 258 5.37 -52.65 0.91
C GLY A 258 4.32 -51.62 0.54
N HIS A 259 3.98 -50.71 1.47
CA HIS A 259 3.73 -49.28 1.18
C HIS A 259 3.33 -48.52 2.47
N LEU A 260 4.19 -48.56 3.49
CA LEU A 260 4.25 -47.50 4.51
C LEU A 260 5.28 -46.47 4.01
N GLY A 261 4.84 -45.55 3.18
CA GLY A 261 5.75 -44.57 2.59
C GLY A 261 5.06 -43.35 2.01
N SER A 262 4.46 -42.50 2.86
CA SER A 262 4.35 -41.05 2.56
C SER A 262 3.81 -40.24 3.75
N SER A 263 4.43 -40.31 4.92
CA SER A 263 4.27 -39.29 5.98
C SER A 263 5.49 -38.37 6.11
N SER A 264 6.58 -38.66 5.39
CA SER A 264 7.82 -37.88 5.39
C SER A 264 7.87 -36.71 4.39
N ARG A 265 6.93 -36.60 3.44
CA ARG A 265 6.88 -35.47 2.49
C ARG A 265 6.24 -34.19 3.04
N LEU A 266 5.48 -34.27 4.14
CA LEU A 266 4.88 -33.08 4.77
C LEU A 266 5.83 -32.35 5.75
N ARG A 267 6.89 -33.01 6.25
CA ARG A 267 7.89 -32.33 7.12
C ARG A 267 8.93 -31.51 6.34
N ALA A 268 9.16 -31.81 5.07
CA ALA A 268 10.09 -31.03 4.24
C ALA A 268 9.52 -29.64 3.86
N PHE A 269 8.19 -29.49 3.78
CA PHE A 269 7.57 -28.21 3.45
C PHE A 269 7.49 -27.22 4.63
N PHE A 270 7.42 -27.71 5.88
CA PHE A 270 7.36 -26.84 7.06
C PHE A 270 8.73 -26.44 7.64
N ASN A 271 9.82 -27.15 7.31
CA ASN A 271 11.16 -26.77 7.77
C ASN A 271 11.85 -25.70 6.90
N SER A 272 11.27 -25.29 5.77
CA SER A 272 11.81 -24.21 4.94
C SER A 272 11.26 -22.82 5.29
N THR A 273 10.25 -22.71 6.14
CA THR A 273 9.59 -21.44 6.49
C THR A 273 10.17 -20.75 7.73
N HIS A 274 11.09 -21.39 8.45
CA HIS A 274 11.80 -20.76 9.58
C HIS A 274 13.06 -19.96 9.19
N ALA A 275 13.41 -19.89 7.90
CA ALA A 275 14.55 -19.12 7.40
C ALA A 275 14.21 -17.71 6.89
N PHE A 276 12.97 -17.23 7.04
CA PHE A 276 12.65 -15.80 6.90
C PHE A 276 12.65 -15.13 8.28
N GLY A 277 13.84 -15.14 8.89
CA GLY A 277 14.17 -14.20 9.95
C GLY A 277 14.16 -12.80 9.35
N ILE A 278 13.05 -12.09 9.51
CA ILE A 278 13.01 -10.63 9.44
C ILE A 278 13.82 -10.14 10.64
N ASN A 279 15.15 -10.27 10.56
CA ASN A 279 16.08 -9.40 11.26
C ASN A 279 16.02 -8.04 10.54
N GLY A 280 14.86 -7.39 10.68
CA GLY A 280 14.75 -5.96 10.57
C GLY A 280 15.55 -5.39 11.72
N ARG A 281 16.86 -5.31 11.53
CA ARG A 281 17.76 -4.48 12.31
C ARG A 281 17.20 -3.07 12.17
N GLN A 282 16.29 -2.71 13.09
CA GLN A 282 15.92 -1.33 13.33
C GLN A 282 17.23 -0.64 13.66
N SER A 283 17.81 0.01 12.65
CA SER A 283 18.86 0.98 12.84
C SER A 283 18.23 2.07 13.70
N THR A 284 18.37 1.92 15.01
CA THR A 284 18.22 2.96 16.02
C THR A 284 19.33 3.99 15.83
N ARG A 285 19.36 4.63 14.66
CA ARG A 285 20.02 5.91 14.48
C ARG A 285 18.93 6.97 14.54
N GLY A 286 18.67 7.43 15.76
CA GLY A 286 18.25 8.81 16.03
C GLY A 286 17.03 9.35 15.30
N GLY A 287 16.02 8.52 15.02
CA GLY A 287 14.73 9.00 14.54
C GLY A 287 13.97 9.62 15.71
N SER A 288 13.94 10.94 15.77
CA SER A 288 13.03 11.74 16.60
C SER A 288 11.65 11.09 16.65
N GLN A 289 11.20 10.67 17.83
CA GLN A 289 9.80 10.37 18.07
C GLN A 289 9.02 11.67 17.85
N TYR A 290 8.47 11.83 16.65
CA TYR A 290 7.54 12.91 16.35
C TYR A 290 6.29 12.72 17.22
N CYS A 291 6.25 13.48 18.31
CA CYS A 291 5.08 13.68 19.14
C CYS A 291 4.13 14.62 18.39
N PRO A 292 2.97 14.15 17.87
CA PRO A 292 2.05 14.98 17.08
C PRO A 292 1.37 16.11 17.89
N THR A 293 1.69 16.26 19.18
CA THR A 293 1.16 17.32 20.05
C THR A 293 2.19 18.40 20.42
N CYS A 294 3.45 18.30 19.98
CA CYS A 294 4.48 19.29 20.35
C CYS A 294 4.52 20.56 19.47
N PHE A 295 3.74 20.64 18.38
CA PHE A 295 3.80 21.77 17.42
C PHE A 295 3.10 23.07 17.88
N THR A 296 2.93 23.32 19.18
CA THR A 296 2.29 24.57 19.69
C THR A 296 3.18 25.44 20.56
N ARG A 297 4.50 25.24 20.55
CA ARG A 297 5.38 25.98 21.46
C ARG A 297 6.73 26.32 20.80
N HIS A 298 6.74 27.20 19.80
CA HIS A 298 7.90 28.04 19.45
C HIS A 298 7.51 29.07 18.37
N LEU A 299 6.67 30.03 18.74
CA LEU A 299 6.56 31.33 18.06
C LEU A 299 6.28 32.37 19.16
N SER A 300 7.33 32.67 19.93
CA SER A 300 7.40 33.80 20.85
C SER A 300 8.88 34.09 21.10
N ALA A 301 9.47 34.83 20.17
CA ALA A 301 10.65 35.67 20.35
C ALA A 301 10.58 36.72 19.24
#